data_AF-A0A9P7G3S5-F1
#
_entry.id   AF-A0A9P7G3S5-F1
#
_cell.length_a   1.000
_cell.length_b   1.000
_cell.length_c   1.000
_cell.angle_alpha   90.00
_cell.angle_beta   90.00
_cell.angle_gamma   90.00
#
_symmetry.space_group_name_H-M   'P 1'
#
loop_
_entity.id
_entity.type
_entity.pdbx_description
1 polymer ?
#
loop_
_entity_poly.entity_id
_entity_poly.type
_entity_poly.pdbx_seq_one_letter_code
_entity_poly.pdbx_strand_id
1 'polypeptide(L)'
;MHQGRALALEDEMSSPRHILDRSYHTPLGSGQAYIEEHEEDDDIHHPPNSRRRHVSREGTPRGPPAPIPPSQPATAPPSPADDAARLQLEAAQQRAEEMIRREAERLQAEQRETIRQLELRALERQREVEADRHAARAREMQLEREKQEIQAREVARQKEMLEREAARQREVQEESERQRKHERELERQMNEERRVREEKEQELQREREK
;
A
#
# COMPACT_ATOMS: atom_id res chain seq x y z
N MET A 1 -24.55 -6.78 -53.77
CA MET A 1 -24.67 -6.06 -52.49
C MET A 1 -23.78 -6.77 -51.47
N HIS A 2 -22.78 -6.03 -50.99
CA HIS A 2 -21.77 -6.29 -49.93
C HIS A 2 -21.39 -7.74 -49.60
N GLN A 3 -20.25 -8.24 -50.11
CA GLN A 3 -18.86 -8.01 -49.65
C GLN A 3 -18.54 -8.73 -48.33
N GLY A 4 -17.72 -9.78 -48.45
CA GLY A 4 -16.98 -10.36 -47.34
C GLY A 4 -15.89 -9.43 -46.82
N ARG A 5 -15.49 -9.65 -45.57
CA ARG A 5 -14.26 -9.12 -44.99
C ARG A 5 -13.54 -10.24 -44.26
N ALA A 6 -12.37 -10.55 -44.79
CA ALA A 6 -11.30 -11.28 -44.15
C ALA A 6 -10.31 -10.28 -43.53
N LEU A 7 -9.48 -10.80 -42.60
CA LEU A 7 -8.23 -10.23 -42.05
C LEU A 7 -8.44 -9.08 -41.03
N ALA A 8 -7.69 -8.96 -39.93
CA ALA A 8 -6.26 -9.23 -39.78
C ALA A 8 -5.85 -9.66 -38.37
N LEU A 9 -4.88 -10.58 -38.35
CA LEU A 9 -3.89 -10.83 -37.30
C LEU A 9 -2.67 -9.98 -37.64
N GLU A 10 -2.31 -9.02 -36.78
CA GLU A 10 -0.99 -8.36 -36.66
C GLU A 10 -0.93 -7.94 -35.18
N ASP A 11 -0.09 -8.44 -34.27
CA ASP A 11 1.36 -8.68 -34.26
C ASP A 11 2.19 -7.40 -34.46
N GLU A 12 2.19 -6.54 -33.44
CA GLU A 12 3.18 -5.48 -33.26
C GLU A 12 3.93 -5.68 -31.94
N MET A 13 5.03 -6.42 -32.02
CA MET A 13 6.19 -6.25 -31.13
C MET A 13 7.01 -5.05 -31.61
N SER A 14 7.04 -3.93 -30.88
CA SER A 14 8.21 -3.03 -30.90
C SER A 14 8.23 -1.97 -29.77
N SER A 15 8.85 -2.36 -28.66
CA SER A 15 9.76 -1.57 -27.80
C SER A 15 9.35 -0.24 -27.10
N PRO A 16 10.00 0.05 -25.95
CA PRO A 16 9.51 0.94 -24.90
C PRO A 16 10.10 2.34 -25.02
N ARG A 17 9.25 3.38 -24.95
CA ARG A 17 9.72 4.77 -24.88
C ARG A 17 8.83 5.67 -24.02
N HIS A 18 9.50 6.23 -23.01
CA HIS A 18 9.31 7.55 -22.43
C HIS A 18 8.08 7.80 -21.54
N ILE A 19 8.35 7.67 -20.23
CA ILE A 19 8.16 8.72 -19.22
C ILE A 19 7.79 10.07 -19.86
N LEU A 20 6.55 10.50 -19.65
CA LEU A 20 6.14 11.88 -19.81
C LEU A 20 5.28 12.25 -18.60
N ASP A 21 6.01 12.74 -17.59
CA ASP A 21 5.51 13.58 -16.52
C ASP A 21 4.55 14.63 -17.07
N ARG A 22 3.25 14.47 -16.79
CA ARG A 22 2.32 15.60 -16.76
C ARG A 22 2.55 16.37 -15.46
N SER A 23 3.61 17.17 -15.50
CA SER A 23 3.80 18.31 -14.62
C SER A 23 2.63 19.28 -14.81
N TYR A 24 1.81 19.42 -13.77
CA TYR A 24 1.01 20.61 -13.60
C TYR A 24 1.96 21.77 -13.30
N HIS A 25 1.98 22.74 -14.21
CA HIS A 25 2.61 24.05 -14.07
C HIS A 25 2.25 24.70 -12.72
N THR A 26 3.25 24.85 -11.84
CA THR A 26 3.31 25.95 -10.87
C THR A 26 4.14 27.09 -11.49
N PRO A 27 3.75 28.37 -11.33
CA PRO A 27 4.37 29.49 -12.06
C PRO A 27 5.68 29.99 -11.44
N LEU A 28 6.38 29.16 -10.65
CA LEU A 28 7.69 29.49 -10.09
C LEU A 28 8.64 28.30 -10.30
N GLY A 29 9.25 28.31 -11.48
CA GLY A 29 10.58 27.81 -11.82
C GLY A 29 11.10 26.56 -11.12
N SER A 30 11.17 25.49 -11.90
CA SER A 30 11.95 24.27 -11.71
C SER A 30 13.40 24.52 -11.27
N GLY A 31 13.72 24.20 -10.02
CA GLY A 31 15.08 23.90 -9.57
C GLY A 31 15.25 22.39 -9.47
N GLN A 32 15.85 21.77 -10.50
CA GLN A 32 16.48 20.47 -10.30
C GLN A 32 17.66 20.67 -9.35
N ALA A 33 17.47 20.30 -8.09
CA ALA A 33 18.58 20.10 -7.16
C ALA A 33 18.99 18.64 -7.26
N TYR A 34 20.14 18.41 -7.92
CA TYR A 34 20.94 17.23 -7.69
C TYR A 34 21.27 17.19 -6.21
N ILE A 35 20.85 16.13 -5.51
CA ILE A 35 21.37 15.84 -4.17
C ILE A 35 22.63 15.02 -4.43
N GLU A 36 23.77 15.71 -4.53
CA GLU A 36 25.06 15.07 -4.27
C GLU A 36 25.09 14.72 -2.78
N GLU A 37 25.18 13.43 -2.49
CA GLU A 37 25.50 12.91 -1.16
C GLU A 37 26.92 13.38 -0.83
N HIS A 38 27.02 14.49 -0.10
CA HIS A 38 28.24 14.87 0.60
C HIS A 38 28.11 14.38 2.05
N GLU A 39 28.72 13.23 2.33
CA GLU A 39 29.21 12.89 3.66
C GLU A 39 30.31 13.90 4.00
N GLU A 40 30.02 14.86 4.88
CA GLU A 40 31.05 15.65 5.56
C GLU A 40 30.74 15.66 7.05
N ASP A 41 31.37 14.68 7.69
CA ASP A 41 32.05 14.73 8.98
C ASP A 41 31.63 15.80 10.01
N ASP A 42 31.25 15.26 11.16
CA ASP A 42 31.37 15.85 12.49
C ASP A 42 32.64 16.71 12.63
N ASP A 43 32.46 18.00 12.89
CA ASP A 43 33.12 18.76 13.95
C ASP A 43 32.94 20.24 13.66
N ILE A 44 32.45 21.01 14.64
CA ILE A 44 32.93 22.36 15.02
C ILE A 44 31.96 22.92 16.08
N HIS A 45 32.33 22.58 17.32
CA HIS A 45 32.56 23.47 18.45
C HIS A 45 31.50 24.47 18.97
N HIS A 46 31.25 24.26 20.25
CA HIS A 46 30.75 25.19 21.26
C HIS A 46 31.41 26.59 21.22
N PRO A 47 30.72 27.64 21.71
CA PRO A 47 31.24 29.01 21.71
C PRO A 47 32.20 29.23 22.89
N PRO A 48 33.21 30.11 22.76
CA PRO A 48 33.91 30.63 23.92
C PRO A 48 33.64 32.11 24.13
N ASN A 49 33.01 32.42 25.26
CA ASN A 49 33.29 33.63 26.02
C ASN A 49 34.67 33.46 26.70
N SER A 50 35.65 34.33 26.44
CA SER A 50 36.61 34.83 27.45
C SER A 50 37.72 35.71 26.85
N ARG A 51 37.71 36.98 27.25
CA ARG A 51 38.84 37.87 27.56
C ARG A 51 40.25 37.45 27.07
N ARG A 52 40.88 38.31 26.26
CA ARG A 52 42.29 38.69 26.46
C ARG A 52 42.57 40.12 26.01
N ARG A 53 43.25 40.83 26.92
CA ARG A 53 43.86 42.15 26.76
C ARG A 53 44.83 42.15 25.58
N HIS A 54 44.81 43.21 24.79
CA HIS A 54 46.03 43.74 24.17
C HIS A 54 46.05 45.25 24.32
N VAL A 55 47.02 45.70 25.12
CA VAL A 55 47.53 47.06 25.14
C VAL A 55 48.39 47.23 23.88
N SER A 56 47.97 48.10 22.98
CA SER A 56 48.85 48.66 21.94
C SER A 56 48.72 50.17 22.00
N ARG A 57 49.78 50.76 22.57
CA ARG A 57 50.08 52.17 22.63
C ARG A 57 50.63 52.57 21.27
N GLU A 58 49.81 53.19 20.42
CA GLU A 58 50.28 53.94 19.26
C GLU A 58 49.65 55.32 19.28
N GLY A 59 50.53 56.33 19.20
CA GLY A 59 50.21 57.72 19.45
C GLY A 59 49.32 58.33 18.37
N THR A 60 48.37 59.14 18.81
CA THR A 60 47.70 60.16 18.01
C THR A 60 47.91 61.52 18.68
N PRO A 61 48.10 62.59 17.89
CA PRO A 61 48.58 63.87 18.39
C PRO A 61 47.52 64.53 19.27
N ARG A 62 47.97 65.26 20.31
CA ARG A 62 47.11 66.14 21.12
C ARG A 62 46.37 67.11 20.19
N GLY A 63 45.10 66.83 19.93
CA GLY A 63 44.17 67.85 19.45
C GLY A 63 44.06 69.00 20.45
N PRO A 64 43.60 70.20 20.03
CA PRO A 64 43.38 71.31 20.95
C PRO A 64 42.47 70.85 22.10
N PRO A 65 42.62 71.41 23.32
CA PRO A 65 41.81 70.99 24.46
C PRO A 65 40.33 71.05 24.07
N ALA A 66 39.63 69.93 24.26
CA ALA A 66 38.19 69.89 24.06
C ALA A 66 37.56 71.03 24.87
N PRO A 67 36.57 71.76 24.32
CA PRO A 67 35.83 72.74 25.11
C PRO A 67 35.27 72.00 26.33
N ILE A 68 35.51 72.56 27.51
CA ILE A 68 34.91 72.10 28.76
C ILE A 68 33.41 71.97 28.47
N PRO A 69 32.78 70.78 28.65
CA PRO A 69 31.35 70.65 28.42
C PRO A 69 30.66 71.71 29.28
N PRO A 70 29.67 72.46 28.75
CA PRO A 70 28.95 73.41 29.58
C PRO A 70 28.46 72.67 30.81
N SER A 71 28.76 73.22 31.99
CA SER A 71 28.28 72.70 33.27
C SER A 71 26.82 72.34 33.09
N GLN A 72 26.48 71.05 33.14
CA GLN A 72 25.08 70.66 33.05
C GLN A 72 24.34 71.45 34.13
N PRO A 73 23.25 72.15 33.80
CA PRO A 73 22.46 72.81 34.82
C PRO A 73 22.11 71.73 35.83
N ALA A 74 22.40 71.98 37.11
CA ALA A 74 22.06 71.05 38.17
C ALA A 74 20.59 70.67 37.97
N THR A 75 20.33 69.40 37.64
CA THR A 75 18.98 68.90 37.51
C THR A 75 18.27 69.20 38.82
N ALA A 76 17.21 70.00 38.75
CA ALA A 76 16.43 70.33 39.93
C ALA A 76 16.06 69.02 40.65
N PRO A 77 16.16 68.98 41.98
CA PRO A 77 15.79 67.78 42.72
C PRO A 77 14.36 67.39 42.33
N PRO A 78 14.07 66.09 42.16
CA PRO A 78 12.75 65.63 41.73
C PRO A 78 11.70 66.27 42.66
N SER A 79 10.68 66.86 42.04
CA SER A 79 9.59 67.42 42.82
C SER A 79 8.75 66.24 43.34
N PRO A 80 8.03 66.42 44.46
CA PRO A 80 7.10 65.40 44.95
C PRO A 80 6.02 65.02 43.92
N ALA A 81 5.75 65.87 42.92
CA ALA A 81 4.87 65.54 41.81
C ALA A 81 5.51 64.57 40.80
N ASP A 82 6.84 64.64 40.60
CA ASP A 82 7.58 63.71 39.72
C ASP A 82 7.67 62.31 40.33
N ASP A 83 7.85 62.22 41.66
CA ASP A 83 7.83 60.95 42.38
C ASP A 83 6.44 60.30 42.34
N ALA A 84 5.37 61.08 42.49
CA ALA A 84 4.00 60.60 42.35
C ALA A 84 3.71 60.10 40.92
N ALA A 85 4.20 60.80 39.89
CA ALA A 85 4.05 60.39 38.50
C ALA A 85 4.80 59.08 38.20
N ARG A 86 6.00 58.89 38.77
CA ARG A 86 6.76 57.63 38.62
C ARG A 86 6.05 56.45 39.29
N LEU A 87 5.50 56.63 40.48
CA LEU A 87 4.71 55.60 41.16
C LEU A 87 3.44 55.23 40.38
N GLN A 88 2.76 56.22 39.79
CA GLN A 88 1.61 55.97 38.93
C GLN A 88 1.98 55.22 37.65
N LEU A 89 3.12 55.56 37.04
CA LEU A 89 3.64 54.86 35.86
C LEU A 89 4.00 53.41 36.20
N GLU A 90 4.68 53.17 37.31
CA GLU A 90 5.03 51.83 37.78
C GLU A 90 3.78 50.99 38.08
N ALA A 91 2.77 51.57 38.75
CA ALA A 91 1.49 50.91 38.97
C ALA A 91 0.73 50.61 37.66
N ALA A 92 0.81 51.50 36.67
CA ALA A 92 0.24 51.27 35.34
C ALA A 92 0.97 50.16 34.58
N GLN A 93 2.30 50.10 34.68
CA GLN A 93 3.12 49.03 34.11
C GLN A 93 2.80 47.68 34.73
N GLN A 94 2.73 47.58 36.05
CA GLN A 94 2.36 46.35 36.75
C GLN A 94 0.96 45.85 36.33
N ARG A 95 -0.02 46.74 36.19
CA ARG A 95 -1.36 46.39 35.69
C ARG A 95 -1.32 45.90 34.24
N ALA A 96 -0.51 46.52 33.38
CA ALA A 96 -0.35 46.10 32.00
C ALA A 96 0.33 44.73 31.90
N GLU A 97 1.36 44.48 32.70
CA GLU A 97 2.06 43.18 32.78
C GLU A 97 1.12 42.07 33.26
N GLU A 98 0.29 42.33 34.28
CA GLU A 98 -0.71 41.36 34.74
C GLU A 98 -1.75 41.04 33.66
N MET A 99 -2.21 42.04 32.91
CA MET A 99 -3.13 41.85 31.79
C MET A 99 -2.51 40.98 30.70
N ILE A 100 -1.28 41.31 30.28
CA ILE A 100 -0.53 40.53 29.28
C ILE A 100 -0.35 39.10 29.75
N ARG A 101 -0.01 38.89 31.03
CA ARG A 101 0.16 37.55 31.60
C ARG A 101 -1.15 36.75 31.56
N ARG A 102 -2.27 37.35 31.99
CA ARG A 102 -3.58 36.68 31.94
C ARG A 102 -4.00 36.32 30.53
N GLU A 103 -3.74 37.22 29.58
CA GLU A 103 -4.04 36.99 28.17
C GLU A 103 -3.15 35.89 27.57
N ALA A 104 -1.86 35.86 27.92
CA ALA A 104 -0.95 34.78 27.53
C ALA A 104 -1.36 33.43 28.11
N GLU A 105 -1.75 33.37 29.39
CA GLU A 105 -2.25 32.15 30.04
C GLU A 105 -3.54 31.65 29.36
N ARG A 106 -4.45 32.57 29.00
CA ARG A 106 -5.67 32.24 28.26
C ARG A 106 -5.36 31.67 26.88
N LEU A 107 -4.50 32.34 26.09
CA LEU A 107 -4.12 31.87 24.76
C LEU A 107 -3.42 30.51 24.83
N GLN A 108 -2.57 30.28 25.84
CA GLN A 108 -1.96 28.97 26.06
C GLN A 108 -3.00 27.89 26.39
N ALA A 109 -4.03 28.20 27.18
CA ALA A 109 -5.11 27.27 27.45
C ALA A 109 -5.91 26.92 26.18
N GLU A 110 -6.27 27.92 25.38
CA GLU A 110 -6.95 27.73 24.09
C GLU A 110 -6.09 26.91 23.10
N GLN A 111 -4.79 27.17 23.03
CA GLN A 111 -3.85 26.36 22.23
C GLN A 111 -3.80 24.91 22.71
N ARG A 112 -3.75 24.66 24.01
CA ARG A 112 -3.76 23.28 24.55
C ARG A 112 -5.07 22.57 24.23
N GLU A 113 -6.20 23.27 24.29
CA GLU A 113 -7.49 22.69 23.96
C GLU A 113 -7.59 22.34 22.48
N THR A 114 -7.15 23.23 21.59
CA THR A 114 -7.14 22.95 20.15
C THR A 114 -6.22 21.78 19.79
N ILE A 115 -5.02 21.70 20.40
CA ILE A 115 -4.12 20.55 20.23
C ILE A 115 -4.81 19.25 20.67
N ARG A 116 -5.43 19.24 21.86
CA ARG A 116 -6.17 18.05 22.34
C ARG A 116 -7.29 17.62 21.39
N GLN A 117 -8.05 18.57 20.84
CA GLN A 117 -9.12 18.27 19.89
C GLN A 117 -8.55 17.66 18.60
N LEU A 118 -7.42 18.18 18.10
CA LEU A 118 -6.75 17.63 16.91
C LEU A 118 -6.20 16.23 17.17
N GLU A 119 -5.61 15.98 18.34
CA GLU A 119 -5.12 14.66 18.75
C GLU A 119 -6.25 13.63 18.83
N LEU A 120 -7.38 13.99 19.43
CA LEU A 120 -8.56 13.11 19.49
C LEU A 120 -9.06 12.76 18.09
N ARG A 121 -9.17 13.75 17.20
CA ARG A 121 -9.58 13.53 15.81
C ARG A 121 -8.58 12.67 15.05
N ALA A 122 -7.29 12.82 15.31
CA ALA A 122 -6.25 11.98 14.72
C ALA A 122 -6.37 10.52 15.18
N LEU A 123 -6.62 10.29 16.48
CA LEU A 123 -6.85 8.96 17.04
C LEU A 123 -8.11 8.30 16.48
N GLU A 124 -9.20 9.04 16.30
CA GLU A 124 -10.42 8.53 15.67
C GLU A 124 -10.16 8.08 14.22
N ARG A 125 -9.47 8.91 13.42
CA ARG A 125 -9.06 8.55 12.06
C ARG A 125 -8.15 7.33 12.04
N GLN A 126 -7.22 7.22 12.98
CA GLN A 126 -6.34 6.06 13.05
C GLN A 126 -7.14 4.78 13.32
N ARG A 127 -8.11 4.83 14.24
CA ARG A 127 -8.99 3.69 14.52
C ARG A 127 -9.85 3.32 13.31
N GLU A 128 -10.36 4.30 12.58
CA GLU A 128 -11.11 4.07 11.34
C GLU A 128 -10.24 3.36 10.29
N VAL A 129 -9.02 3.86 10.05
CA VAL A 129 -8.07 3.22 9.13
C VAL A 129 -7.70 1.80 9.56
N GLU A 130 -7.51 1.57 10.86
CA GLU A 130 -7.24 0.22 11.39
C GLU A 130 -8.46 -0.69 11.19
N ALA A 131 -9.67 -0.22 11.49
CA ALA A 131 -10.90 -0.97 11.27
C ALA A 131 -11.08 -1.33 9.78
N ASP A 132 -10.82 -0.40 8.87
CA ASP A 132 -10.88 -0.63 7.43
C ASP A 132 -9.84 -1.66 6.98
N ARG A 133 -8.62 -1.62 7.52
CA ARG A 133 -7.59 -2.64 7.27
C ARG A 133 -8.03 -4.01 7.76
N HIS A 134 -8.64 -4.09 8.93
CA HIS A 134 -9.19 -5.34 9.46
C HIS A 134 -10.34 -5.87 8.61
N ALA A 135 -11.25 -5.00 8.18
CA ALA A 135 -12.35 -5.34 7.28
C ALA A 135 -11.83 -5.82 5.92
N ALA A 136 -10.80 -5.16 5.36
CA ALA A 136 -10.16 -5.56 4.11
C ALA A 136 -9.53 -6.95 4.22
N ARG A 137 -8.77 -7.23 5.28
CA ARG A 137 -8.20 -8.57 5.54
C ARG A 137 -9.28 -9.63 5.73
N ALA A 138 -10.38 -9.30 6.41
CA ALA A 138 -11.50 -10.22 6.57
C ALA A 138 -12.14 -10.58 5.23
N ARG A 139 -12.35 -9.59 4.35
CA ARG A 139 -12.85 -9.80 2.99
C ARG A 139 -11.88 -10.63 2.15
N GLU A 140 -10.58 -10.38 2.26
CA GLU A 140 -9.55 -11.16 1.56
C GLU A 140 -9.61 -12.64 1.97
N MET A 141 -9.67 -12.93 3.27
CA MET A 141 -9.83 -14.31 3.77
C MET A 141 -11.14 -14.96 3.29
N GLN A 142 -12.22 -14.20 3.16
CA GLN A 142 -13.49 -14.73 2.63
C GLN A 142 -13.35 -15.09 1.15
N LEU A 143 -12.78 -14.21 0.34
CA LEU A 143 -12.56 -14.46 -1.09
C LEU A 143 -11.62 -15.65 -1.32
N GLU A 144 -10.60 -15.81 -0.48
CA GLU A 144 -9.72 -16.98 -0.55
C GLU A 144 -10.47 -18.29 -0.28
N ARG A 145 -11.35 -18.31 0.73
CA ARG A 145 -12.21 -19.47 1.03
C ARG A 145 -13.17 -19.78 -0.11
N GLU A 146 -13.83 -18.76 -0.66
CA GLU A 146 -14.73 -18.93 -1.82
C GLU A 146 -13.96 -19.48 -3.03
N LYS A 147 -12.76 -18.97 -3.29
CA LYS A 147 -11.90 -19.48 -4.36
C LYS A 147 -11.54 -20.95 -4.14
N GLN A 148 -11.16 -21.33 -2.92
CA GLN A 148 -10.88 -22.72 -2.58
C GLN A 148 -12.11 -23.61 -2.74
N GLU A 149 -13.30 -23.13 -2.36
CA GLU A 149 -14.54 -23.87 -2.53
C GLU A 149 -14.90 -24.09 -4.00
N ILE A 150 -14.75 -23.06 -4.84
CA ILE A 150 -14.97 -23.16 -6.29
C ILE A 150 -13.99 -24.16 -6.89
N GLN A 151 -12.71 -24.09 -6.54
CA GLN A 151 -11.70 -25.05 -7.01
C GLN A 151 -12.04 -26.48 -6.57
N ALA A 152 -12.45 -26.68 -5.31
CA ALA A 152 -12.85 -27.99 -4.82
C ALA A 152 -14.07 -28.54 -5.57
N ARG A 153 -15.07 -27.70 -5.87
CA ARG A 153 -16.24 -28.06 -6.67
C ARG A 153 -15.85 -28.44 -8.10
N GLU A 154 -14.89 -27.73 -8.71
CA GLU A 154 -14.40 -28.04 -10.05
C GLU A 154 -13.68 -29.39 -10.08
N VAL A 155 -12.79 -29.64 -9.12
CA VAL A 155 -12.11 -30.94 -8.98
C VAL A 155 -13.13 -32.07 -8.77
N ALA A 156 -14.16 -31.84 -7.94
CA ALA A 156 -15.22 -32.82 -7.74
C ALA A 156 -15.99 -33.13 -9.03
N ARG A 157 -16.33 -32.10 -9.82
CA ARG A 157 -16.98 -32.29 -11.14
C ARG A 157 -16.10 -33.05 -12.13
N GLN A 158 -14.81 -32.74 -12.18
CA GLN A 158 -13.87 -33.47 -13.03
C GLN A 158 -13.77 -34.93 -12.62
N LYS A 159 -13.70 -35.20 -11.30
CA LYS A 159 -13.68 -36.56 -10.77
C LYS A 159 -14.96 -37.32 -11.12
N GLU A 160 -16.13 -36.71 -10.97
CA GLU A 160 -17.41 -37.31 -11.35
C GLU A 160 -17.48 -37.61 -12.84
N MET A 161 -17.00 -36.70 -13.70
CA MET A 161 -16.92 -36.93 -15.14
C MET A 161 -16.05 -38.16 -15.47
N LEU A 162 -14.86 -38.25 -14.87
CA LEU A 162 -13.94 -39.37 -15.07
C LEU A 162 -14.52 -40.69 -14.54
N GLU A 163 -15.17 -40.68 -13.38
CA GLU A 163 -15.85 -41.86 -12.84
C GLU A 163 -17.00 -42.31 -13.75
N ARG A 164 -17.76 -41.36 -14.30
CA ARG A 164 -18.84 -41.65 -15.25
C ARG A 164 -18.31 -42.21 -16.56
N GLU A 165 -17.18 -41.70 -17.06
CA GLU A 165 -16.53 -42.24 -18.25
C GLU A 165 -15.99 -43.65 -18.01
N ALA A 166 -15.33 -43.88 -16.87
CA ALA A 166 -14.85 -45.19 -16.47
C ALA A 166 -16.00 -46.20 -16.33
N ALA A 167 -17.15 -45.78 -15.79
CA ALA A 167 -18.35 -46.61 -15.72
C ALA A 167 -18.88 -47.00 -17.11
N ARG A 168 -18.94 -46.05 -18.05
CA ARG A 168 -19.33 -46.33 -19.44
C ARG A 168 -18.38 -47.31 -20.11
N GLN A 169 -17.07 -47.16 -19.89
CA GLN A 169 -16.08 -48.09 -20.45
C GLN A 169 -16.26 -49.51 -19.90
N ARG A 170 -16.56 -49.65 -18.60
CA ARG A 170 -16.89 -50.96 -17.99
C ARG A 170 -18.15 -51.57 -18.59
N GLU A 171 -19.20 -50.78 -18.78
CA GLU A 171 -20.45 -51.25 -19.39
C GLU A 171 -20.22 -51.76 -20.81
N VAL A 172 -19.46 -51.03 -21.62
CA VAL A 172 -19.07 -51.46 -22.98
C VAL A 172 -18.23 -52.74 -22.94
N GLN A 173 -17.30 -52.86 -22.00
CA GLN A 173 -16.53 -54.10 -21.83
C GLN A 173 -17.42 -55.28 -21.47
N GLU A 174 -18.31 -55.12 -20.48
CA GLU A 174 -19.25 -56.16 -20.07
C GLU A 174 -20.18 -56.57 -21.22
N GLU A 175 -20.71 -55.61 -22.00
CA GLU A 175 -21.54 -55.91 -23.15
C GLU A 175 -20.77 -56.69 -24.22
N SER A 176 -19.52 -56.29 -24.51
CA SER A 176 -18.67 -57.01 -25.45
C SER A 176 -18.36 -58.43 -25.00
N GLU A 177 -18.20 -58.67 -23.69
CA GLU A 177 -18.02 -60.01 -23.13
C GLU A 177 -19.30 -60.84 -23.23
N ARG A 178 -20.46 -60.24 -22.99
CA ARG A 178 -21.76 -60.91 -23.17
C ARG A 178 -21.97 -61.32 -24.62
N GLN A 179 -21.64 -60.44 -25.58
CA GLN A 179 -21.71 -60.75 -27.01
C GLN A 179 -20.79 -61.91 -27.38
N ARG A 180 -19.52 -61.88 -26.94
CA ARG A 180 -18.57 -62.99 -27.17
C ARG A 180 -19.03 -64.31 -26.55
N LYS A 181 -19.65 -64.27 -25.37
CA LYS A 181 -20.23 -65.46 -24.73
C LYS A 181 -21.39 -66.01 -25.55
N HIS A 182 -22.29 -65.14 -26.00
CA HIS A 182 -23.43 -65.53 -26.83
C HIS A 182 -22.99 -66.11 -28.18
N GLU A 183 -22.00 -65.51 -28.84
CA GLU A 183 -21.42 -66.03 -30.10
C GLU A 183 -20.82 -67.42 -29.91
N ARG A 184 -20.03 -67.64 -28.84
CA ARG A 184 -19.48 -68.96 -28.51
C ARG A 184 -20.57 -70.00 -28.22
N GLU A 185 -21.70 -69.58 -27.65
CA GLU A 185 -22.83 -70.47 -27.38
C GLU A 185 -23.54 -70.87 -28.69
N LEU A 186 -23.78 -69.92 -29.58
CA LEU A 186 -24.31 -70.19 -30.92
C LEU A 186 -23.38 -71.12 -31.72
N GLU A 187 -22.07 -70.89 -31.66
CA GLU A 187 -21.09 -71.76 -32.30
C GLU A 187 -21.12 -73.20 -31.74
N ARG A 188 -21.29 -73.35 -30.42
CA ARG A 188 -21.47 -74.67 -29.81
C ARG A 188 -22.74 -75.36 -30.30
N GLN A 189 -23.87 -74.65 -30.36
CA GLN A 189 -25.13 -75.19 -30.87
C GLN A 189 -25.02 -75.61 -32.35
N MET A 190 -24.42 -74.77 -33.20
CA MET A 190 -24.19 -75.09 -34.61
C MET A 190 -23.29 -76.32 -34.79
N ASN A 191 -22.23 -76.44 -33.99
CA ASN A 191 -21.35 -77.60 -34.01
C ASN A 191 -22.07 -78.87 -33.53
N GLU A 192 -22.91 -78.77 -32.50
CA GLU A 192 -23.73 -79.88 -32.02
C GLU A 192 -24.75 -80.34 -33.07
N GLU A 193 -25.47 -79.41 -33.68
CA GLU A 193 -26.38 -79.72 -34.80
C GLU A 193 -25.64 -80.40 -35.96
N ARG A 194 -24.45 -79.90 -36.31
CA ARG A 194 -23.62 -80.50 -37.36
C ARG A 194 -23.25 -81.94 -37.01
N ARG A 195 -22.80 -82.20 -35.78
CA ARG A 195 -22.48 -83.56 -35.31
C ARG A 195 -23.70 -84.48 -35.37
N VAL A 196 -24.88 -84.01 -34.93
CA VAL A 196 -26.12 -84.78 -35.00
C VAL A 196 -26.50 -85.09 -36.47
N ARG A 197 -26.31 -84.15 -37.40
CA ARG A 197 -26.56 -84.40 -38.84
C ARG A 197 -25.58 -85.44 -39.40
N GLU A 198 -24.30 -85.30 -39.10
CA GLU A 198 -23.26 -86.26 -39.52
C GLU A 198 -23.51 -87.66 -38.95
N GLU A 199 -23.93 -87.78 -37.68
CA GLU A 199 -24.31 -89.05 -37.06
C GLU A 199 -25.52 -89.68 -37.76
N LYS A 200 -26.56 -88.89 -38.06
CA LYS A 200 -27.73 -89.37 -38.82
C LYS A 200 -27.37 -89.83 -40.23
N GLU A 201 -26.49 -89.11 -40.92
CA GLU A 201 -26.01 -89.51 -42.25
C GLU A 201 -25.22 -90.83 -42.19
N GLN A 202 -24.35 -91.01 -41.19
CA GLN A 202 -23.62 -92.25 -40.97
C GLN A 202 -24.56 -93.42 -40.65
N GLU A 203 -25.60 -93.19 -39.85
CA GLU A 203 -26.61 -94.21 -39.55
C GLU A 203 -27.35 -94.65 -40.82
N LEU A 204 -27.80 -93.69 -41.64
CA LEU A 204 -28.43 -93.97 -42.94
C LEU A 204 -27.51 -94.73 -43.90
N GLN A 205 -26.20 -94.45 -43.89
CA GLN A 205 -25.22 -95.20 -44.67
C GLN A 205 -25.09 -96.65 -44.19
N ARG A 206 -25.01 -96.86 -42.86
CA ARG A 206 -24.96 -98.21 -42.27
C ARG A 206 -26.23 -99.01 -42.54
N GLU A 207 -27.40 -98.37 -42.62
CA GLU A 207 -28.64 -99.05 -43.02
C GLU A 207 -28.62 -99.47 -44.49
N ARG A 208 -28.00 -98.69 -45.39
CA ARG A 208 -27.89 -99.04 -46.82
C ARG A 208 -26.91 -100.18 -47.09
N GLU A 209 -25.93 -100.39 -46.22
CA GLU A 209 -24.91 -101.44 -46.36
C GLU A 209 -25.33 -102.79 -45.76
N LYS A 210 -26.48 -102.86 -45.07
CA LYS A 210 -27.07 -104.10 -44.53
C LYS A 210 -28.11 -104.69 -45.48
#